data_AF-A0A949EFC3-F1
#
_entry.id   AF-A0A949EFC3-F1
#
_cell.length_a   1.000
_cell.length_b   1.000
_cell.length_c   1.000
_cell.angle_alpha   90.00
_cell.angle_beta   90.00
_cell.angle_gamma   90.00
#
_symmetry.space_group_name_H-M   'P 1'
#
loop_
_entity.id
_entity.type
_entity.pdbx_description
1 polymer ?
#
loop_
_entity_poly.entity_id
_entity_poly.type
_entity_poly.pdbx_seq_one_letter_code
_entity_poly.pdbx_strand_id
1 'polypeptide(L)'
;MWVVFQRKERKIVGFTADGAEDLLKDAALQEVVNGLLKPGDISTYDAIQVTDRAKAAEYLEAFPEKLVVKGPLTKPQLAIRDPETFSLYITTDAKDVHPVDGIPEITADGKSFATITIQKIDDRYKPQSGKKGDDQIYLRTNHGILRDAEGANDINSITLQDGKAIFRLVSETVKRVATVQLLSANPNLPAASYRIEFI
;
A
#
# COMPACT_ATOMS: atom_id res chain seq x y z
N MET A 1 -14.37 -9.52 -19.30
CA MET A 1 -15.01 -8.55 -18.37
C MET A 1 -15.37 -7.22 -19.05
N TRP A 2 -16.50 -6.59 -18.69
CA TRP A 2 -16.81 -5.20 -19.04
C TRP A 2 -16.71 -4.28 -17.83
N VAL A 3 -16.17 -3.08 -18.01
CA VAL A 3 -16.14 -2.02 -16.99
C VAL A 3 -17.09 -0.91 -17.41
N VAL A 4 -18.10 -0.63 -16.57
CA VAL A 4 -19.17 0.33 -16.87
C VAL A 4 -18.90 1.63 -16.12
N PHE A 5 -19.05 2.75 -16.83
CA PHE A 5 -18.84 4.09 -16.28
C PHE A 5 -19.90 5.07 -16.75
N GLN A 6 -20.16 6.10 -15.93
CA GLN A 6 -21.04 7.20 -16.29
C GLN A 6 -20.27 8.21 -17.17
N ARG A 7 -20.80 8.53 -18.35
CA ARG A 7 -20.08 9.34 -19.38
C ARG A 7 -19.70 10.73 -18.89
N LYS A 8 -20.62 11.42 -18.22
CA LYS A 8 -20.44 12.82 -17.79
C LYS A 8 -19.35 12.96 -16.72
N GLU A 9 -19.43 12.14 -15.69
CA GLU A 9 -18.53 12.20 -14.53
C GLU A 9 -17.29 11.32 -14.70
N ARG A 10 -17.28 10.44 -15.72
CA ARG A 10 -16.25 9.41 -15.94
C ARG A 10 -16.06 8.48 -14.74
N LYS A 11 -17.09 8.40 -13.89
CA LYS A 11 -17.11 7.58 -12.70
C LYS A 11 -17.44 6.15 -13.07
N ILE A 12 -16.58 5.22 -12.70
CA ILE A 12 -16.84 3.80 -12.87
C ILE A 12 -17.87 3.37 -11.82
N VAL A 13 -18.89 2.65 -12.27
CA VAL A 13 -20.05 2.28 -11.43
C VAL A 13 -20.14 0.78 -11.18
N GLY A 14 -19.39 -0.03 -11.94
CA GLY A 14 -19.30 -1.46 -11.70
C GLY A 14 -18.66 -2.20 -12.88
N PHE A 15 -18.70 -3.52 -12.78
CA PHE A 15 -18.14 -4.44 -13.76
C PHE A 15 -19.02 -5.68 -13.89
N THR A 16 -18.96 -6.34 -15.04
CA THR A 16 -19.58 -7.67 -15.20
C THR A 16 -18.62 -8.75 -14.70
N ALA A 17 -19.13 -9.93 -14.38
CA ALA A 17 -18.28 -11.10 -14.15
C ALA A 17 -17.42 -11.41 -15.39
N ASP A 18 -16.26 -12.04 -15.17
CA ASP A 18 -15.45 -12.61 -16.26
C ASP A 18 -16.07 -13.95 -16.71
N GLY A 19 -17.15 -13.87 -17.47
CA GLY A 19 -17.83 -15.02 -18.07
C GLY A 19 -17.14 -15.49 -19.36
N ALA A 20 -17.23 -16.79 -19.65
CA ALA A 20 -16.71 -17.40 -20.88
C ALA A 20 -17.52 -17.03 -22.15
N GLU A 21 -18.69 -16.42 -21.98
CA GLU A 21 -19.48 -15.88 -23.08
C GLU A 21 -19.12 -14.41 -23.32
N ASP A 22 -18.92 -14.05 -24.59
CA ASP A 22 -18.77 -12.66 -25.03
C ASP A 22 -20.09 -11.91 -24.78
N LEU A 23 -20.29 -11.48 -23.54
CA LEU A 23 -21.45 -10.70 -23.16
C LEU A 23 -21.44 -9.43 -24.03
N LEU A 24 -22.54 -9.18 -24.75
CA LEU A 24 -22.65 -8.00 -25.59
C LEU A 24 -22.64 -6.74 -24.70
N LYS A 25 -22.06 -5.66 -25.22
CA LYS A 25 -21.93 -4.38 -24.50
C LYS A 25 -23.23 -3.90 -23.86
N ASP A 26 -24.34 -4.02 -24.59
CA ASP A 26 -25.66 -3.56 -24.12
C ASP A 26 -26.17 -4.39 -22.95
N ALA A 27 -25.93 -5.71 -22.97
CA ALA A 27 -26.26 -6.60 -21.85
C ALA A 27 -25.43 -6.24 -20.60
N ALA A 28 -24.14 -5.93 -20.78
CA ALA A 28 -23.25 -5.53 -19.69
C ALA A 28 -23.69 -4.22 -19.05
N LEU A 29 -24.07 -3.24 -19.88
CA LEU A 29 -24.63 -1.97 -19.40
C LEU A 29 -25.91 -2.21 -18.61
N GLN A 30 -26.81 -3.02 -19.14
CA GLN A 30 -28.11 -3.27 -18.52
C GLN A 30 -27.98 -4.02 -17.18
N GLU A 31 -27.12 -5.04 -17.12
CA GLU A 31 -26.82 -5.78 -15.88
C GLU A 31 -26.29 -4.84 -14.79
N VAL A 32 -25.21 -4.10 -15.08
CA VAL A 32 -24.54 -3.27 -14.07
C VAL A 32 -25.39 -2.08 -13.66
N VAL A 33 -26.00 -1.37 -14.61
CA VAL A 33 -26.80 -0.17 -14.31
C VAL A 33 -28.05 -0.53 -13.52
N ASN A 34 -28.76 -1.61 -13.86
CA ASN A 34 -29.94 -2.04 -13.12
C ASN A 34 -29.59 -2.55 -11.71
N GLY A 35 -28.37 -3.03 -11.49
CA GLY A 35 -27.87 -3.44 -10.17
C GLY A 35 -27.50 -2.28 -9.24
N LEU A 36 -27.48 -1.03 -9.73
CA LEU A 36 -27.17 0.14 -8.90
C LEU A 36 -28.31 0.44 -7.93
N LEU A 37 -27.97 0.95 -6.73
CA LEU A 37 -28.97 1.42 -5.74
C LEU A 37 -29.91 2.51 -6.29
N LYS A 38 -29.42 3.30 -7.25
CA LYS A 38 -30.19 4.34 -7.96
C LYS A 38 -29.82 4.27 -9.44
N PRO A 39 -30.50 3.43 -10.24
CA PRO A 39 -30.23 3.31 -11.66
C PRO A 39 -30.57 4.63 -12.37
N GLY A 40 -29.64 5.13 -13.18
CA GLY A 40 -29.88 6.24 -14.10
C GLY A 40 -30.38 5.75 -15.47
N ASP A 41 -30.55 6.69 -16.41
CA ASP A 41 -30.78 6.32 -17.81
C ASP A 41 -29.53 5.65 -18.39
N ILE A 42 -29.69 4.44 -18.94
CA ILE A 42 -28.63 3.63 -19.57
C ILE A 42 -27.86 4.43 -20.62
N SER A 43 -28.52 5.36 -21.33
CA SER A 43 -27.88 6.22 -22.36
C SER A 43 -26.75 7.11 -21.80
N THR A 44 -26.75 7.35 -20.49
CA THR A 44 -25.74 8.15 -19.79
C THR A 44 -24.49 7.37 -19.41
N TYR A 45 -24.49 6.06 -19.64
CA TYR A 45 -23.40 5.15 -19.34
C TYR A 45 -22.68 4.68 -20.59
N ASP A 46 -21.47 4.19 -20.40
CA ASP A 46 -20.70 3.52 -21.44
C ASP A 46 -19.84 2.42 -20.81
N ALA A 47 -19.29 1.55 -21.64
CA ALA A 47 -18.52 0.39 -21.17
C ALA A 47 -17.25 0.18 -21.99
N ILE A 48 -16.19 -0.21 -21.28
CA ILE A 48 -14.89 -0.60 -21.86
C ILE A 48 -14.73 -2.10 -21.68
N GLN A 49 -14.48 -2.81 -22.78
CA GLN A 49 -14.19 -4.24 -22.73
C GLN A 49 -12.74 -4.45 -22.29
N VAL A 50 -12.56 -5.33 -21.31
CA VAL A 50 -11.24 -5.78 -20.86
C VAL A 50 -11.13 -7.27 -21.18
N THR A 51 -10.34 -7.59 -22.19
CA THR A 51 -10.12 -8.94 -22.71
C THR A 51 -8.88 -9.61 -22.11
N ASP A 52 -7.91 -8.81 -21.66
CA ASP A 52 -6.72 -9.30 -20.96
C ASP A 52 -7.09 -9.62 -19.50
N ARG A 53 -7.03 -10.91 -19.15
CA ARG A 53 -7.35 -11.38 -17.80
C ARG A 53 -6.44 -10.82 -16.71
N ALA A 54 -5.15 -10.62 -17.01
CA ALA A 54 -4.22 -10.05 -16.05
C ALA A 54 -4.58 -8.59 -15.75
N LYS A 55 -4.93 -7.81 -16.77
CA LYS A 55 -5.44 -6.45 -16.59
C LYS A 55 -6.80 -6.41 -15.90
N ALA A 56 -7.68 -7.36 -16.19
CA ALA A 56 -8.97 -7.44 -15.52
C ALA A 56 -8.81 -7.59 -14.01
N ALA A 57 -7.93 -8.50 -13.57
CA ALA A 57 -7.60 -8.66 -12.15
C ALA A 57 -7.02 -7.37 -11.55
N GLU A 58 -6.06 -6.72 -12.23
CA GLU A 58 -5.45 -5.47 -11.76
C GLU A 58 -6.49 -4.34 -11.60
N TYR A 59 -7.45 -4.25 -12.51
CA TYR A 59 -8.53 -3.25 -12.47
C TYR A 59 -9.55 -3.55 -11.38
N LEU A 60 -9.85 -4.82 -11.11
CA LEU A 60 -10.73 -5.21 -10.00
C LEU A 60 -10.13 -4.83 -8.64
N GLU A 61 -8.82 -5.04 -8.44
CA GLU A 61 -8.11 -4.62 -7.21
C GLU A 61 -8.05 -3.08 -7.06
N ALA A 62 -8.07 -2.36 -8.18
CA ALA A 62 -8.04 -0.90 -8.19
C ALA A 62 -9.43 -0.25 -7.98
N PHE A 63 -10.51 -0.97 -8.23
CA PHE A 63 -11.87 -0.45 -8.08
C PHE A 63 -12.30 -0.40 -6.60
N PRO A 64 -13.07 0.62 -6.16
CA PRO A 64 -13.62 1.73 -6.94
C PRO A 64 -12.74 2.98 -7.02
N GLU A 65 -11.80 3.15 -6.10
CA GLU A 65 -11.19 4.47 -5.85
C GLU A 65 -9.96 4.77 -6.70
N LYS A 66 -9.31 3.74 -7.26
CA LYS A 66 -8.01 3.88 -7.93
C LYS A 66 -8.13 3.71 -9.44
N LEU A 67 -9.15 2.99 -9.91
CA LEU A 67 -9.44 2.83 -11.32
C LEU A 67 -10.15 4.08 -11.85
N VAL A 68 -9.67 4.61 -12.98
CA VAL A 68 -10.21 5.83 -13.61
C VAL A 68 -10.35 5.67 -15.12
N VAL A 69 -11.24 6.46 -15.72
CA VAL A 69 -11.41 6.56 -17.17
C VAL A 69 -10.68 7.78 -17.71
N LYS A 70 -9.63 7.57 -18.50
CA LYS A 70 -8.83 8.60 -19.19
C LYS A 70 -9.16 8.65 -20.70
N GLY A 71 -8.68 9.69 -21.38
CA GLY A 71 -8.84 9.87 -22.82
C GLY A 71 -10.15 10.57 -23.25
N PRO A 72 -10.39 10.75 -24.55
CA PRO A 72 -11.65 11.30 -25.06
C PRO A 72 -12.78 10.27 -24.94
N LEU A 73 -14.04 10.72 -24.79
CA LEU A 73 -15.20 9.81 -24.71
C LEU A 73 -15.42 8.99 -26.00
N THR A 74 -14.85 9.41 -27.13
CA THR A 74 -14.86 8.65 -28.38
C THR A 74 -13.92 7.44 -28.35
N LYS A 75 -12.94 7.43 -27.44
CA LYS A 75 -11.99 6.34 -27.25
C LYS A 75 -11.52 6.30 -25.79
N PRO A 76 -12.42 5.97 -24.84
CA PRO A 76 -12.11 5.98 -23.42
C PRO A 76 -11.15 4.84 -23.09
N GLN A 77 -10.29 5.04 -22.11
CA GLN A 77 -9.28 4.07 -21.67
C GLN A 77 -9.31 3.93 -20.17
N LEU A 78 -9.16 2.70 -19.69
CA LEU A 78 -8.94 2.45 -18.26
C LEU A 78 -7.49 2.73 -17.90
N ALA A 79 -7.30 3.42 -16.80
CA ALA A 79 -6.01 3.60 -16.17
C ALA A 79 -6.18 3.49 -14.67
N ILE A 80 -5.16 3.00 -13.99
CA ILE A 80 -5.06 3.16 -12.54
C ILE A 80 -4.44 4.54 -12.32
N ARG A 81 -5.07 5.37 -11.50
CA ARG A 81 -4.55 6.72 -11.20
C ARG A 81 -3.14 6.62 -10.62
N ASP A 82 -2.34 7.64 -10.91
CA ASP A 82 -1.02 7.77 -10.28
C ASP A 82 -1.20 7.96 -8.77
N PRO A 83 -0.30 7.40 -7.94
CA PRO A 83 -0.40 7.54 -6.49
C PRO A 83 -0.22 9.01 -6.08
N GLU A 84 -1.05 9.45 -5.13
CA GLU A 84 -1.04 10.84 -4.65
C GLU A 84 -0.20 11.01 -3.40
N THR A 85 -0.10 9.96 -2.58
CA THR A 85 0.70 9.96 -1.36
C THR A 85 1.48 8.65 -1.21
N PHE A 86 2.56 8.73 -0.42
CA PHE A 86 3.40 7.60 -0.08
C PHE A 86 3.56 7.53 1.44
N SER A 87 3.73 6.33 1.97
CA SER A 87 3.94 6.09 3.40
C SER A 87 4.91 4.92 3.62
N LEU A 88 5.35 4.75 4.86
CA LEU A 88 6.18 3.62 5.27
C LEU A 88 5.31 2.56 5.94
N TYR A 89 5.32 1.36 5.38
CA TYR A 89 4.81 0.16 6.02
C TYR A 89 5.93 -0.51 6.82
N ILE A 90 5.69 -0.78 8.10
CA ILE A 90 6.70 -1.26 9.04
C ILE A 90 6.29 -2.65 9.54
N THR A 91 7.24 -3.58 9.52
CA THR A 91 7.06 -4.95 10.03
C THR A 91 8.25 -5.36 10.88
N THR A 92 8.08 -6.38 11.72
CA THR A 92 9.15 -6.93 12.55
C THR A 92 9.12 -8.46 12.57
N ASP A 93 10.23 -9.07 12.95
CA ASP A 93 10.37 -10.51 13.18
C ASP A 93 10.21 -10.92 14.65
N ALA A 94 9.99 -9.97 15.57
CA ALA A 94 9.69 -10.26 16.96
C ALA A 94 8.46 -11.18 17.04
N LYS A 95 8.63 -12.32 17.73
CA LYS A 95 7.64 -13.41 17.76
C LYS A 95 6.61 -13.20 18.85
N ASP A 96 7.05 -12.66 19.97
CA ASP A 96 6.22 -12.39 21.13
C ASP A 96 5.57 -11.02 20.96
N VAL A 97 4.33 -10.90 21.41
CA VAL A 97 3.55 -9.66 21.37
C VAL A 97 2.76 -9.52 22.66
N HIS A 98 2.70 -8.31 23.18
CA HIS A 98 1.94 -8.01 24.38
C HIS A 98 0.45 -8.27 24.14
N PRO A 99 -0.25 -9.02 25.01
CA PRO A 99 -1.59 -9.54 24.73
C PRO A 99 -2.70 -8.47 24.71
N VAL A 100 -2.43 -7.25 25.20
CA VAL A 100 -3.44 -6.20 25.31
C VAL A 100 -3.35 -5.19 24.16
N ASP A 101 -2.14 -4.74 23.82
CA ASP A 101 -1.92 -3.67 22.84
C ASP A 101 -1.13 -4.11 21.60
N GLY A 102 -0.69 -5.37 21.56
CA GLY A 102 -0.03 -5.99 20.42
C GLY A 102 1.36 -5.43 20.14
N ILE A 103 1.99 -4.73 21.10
CA ILE A 103 3.37 -4.27 20.94
C ILE A 103 4.29 -5.51 20.90
N PRO A 104 5.17 -5.66 19.90
CA PRO A 104 6.14 -6.75 19.87
C PRO A 104 7.11 -6.70 21.04
N GLU A 105 7.47 -7.86 21.55
CA GLU A 105 8.31 -8.02 22.74
C GLU A 105 9.64 -8.70 22.37
N ILE A 106 10.75 -8.24 22.97
CA ILE A 106 12.06 -8.90 22.93
C ILE A 106 12.68 -8.87 24.33
N THR A 107 13.55 -9.83 24.65
CA THR A 107 14.23 -9.90 25.95
C THR A 107 15.07 -8.66 26.23
N ALA A 108 14.98 -8.10 27.44
CA ALA A 108 15.78 -7.00 27.94
C ALA A 108 17.14 -7.47 28.49
N ASP A 109 18.04 -7.91 27.63
CA ASP A 109 19.36 -8.46 28.01
C ASP A 109 20.57 -7.69 27.46
N GLY A 110 20.34 -6.60 26.71
CA GLY A 110 21.39 -5.82 26.08
C GLY A 110 21.97 -6.43 24.80
N LYS A 111 21.41 -7.54 24.30
CA LYS A 111 21.94 -8.32 23.16
C LYS A 111 20.87 -8.82 22.20
N SER A 112 19.71 -9.20 22.72
CA SER A 112 18.51 -9.57 21.98
C SER A 112 18.07 -8.39 21.14
N PHE A 113 17.59 -8.68 19.93
CA PHE A 113 17.22 -7.66 18.96
C PHE A 113 15.97 -8.07 18.20
N ALA A 114 15.28 -7.07 17.66
CA ALA A 114 14.25 -7.25 16.66
C ALA A 114 14.74 -6.70 15.32
N THR A 115 14.55 -7.45 14.25
CA THR A 115 14.70 -6.99 12.88
C THR A 115 13.45 -6.20 12.50
N ILE A 116 13.64 -4.96 12.06
CA ILE A 116 12.59 -4.09 11.56
C ILE A 116 12.77 -3.94 10.06
N THR A 117 11.72 -4.26 9.31
CA THR A 117 11.66 -4.06 7.87
C THR A 117 10.73 -2.91 7.56
N ILE A 118 11.22 -1.96 6.76
CA ILE A 118 10.42 -0.86 6.22
C ILE A 118 10.24 -1.01 4.72
N GLN A 119 9.03 -0.74 4.25
CA GLN A 119 8.65 -0.77 2.85
C GLN A 119 7.90 0.51 2.51
N LYS A 120 8.39 1.27 1.52
CA LYS A 120 7.63 2.37 0.92
C LYS A 120 6.46 1.80 0.15
N ILE A 121 5.28 2.26 0.50
CA ILE A 121 4.02 1.94 -0.17
C ILE A 121 3.36 3.23 -0.65
N ASP A 122 2.53 3.12 -1.68
CA ASP A 122 1.63 4.20 -2.06
C ASP A 122 0.30 4.14 -1.29
N ASP A 123 -0.56 5.12 -1.53
CA ASP A 123 -1.96 5.18 -1.06
C ASP A 123 -2.83 4.00 -1.52
N ARG A 124 -2.27 3.09 -2.32
CA ARG A 124 -2.92 1.86 -2.78
C ARG A 124 -2.39 0.62 -2.08
N TYR A 125 -1.49 0.77 -1.11
CA TYR A 125 -0.75 -0.28 -0.43
C TYR A 125 0.18 -1.07 -1.37
N LYS A 126 0.54 -0.51 -2.52
CA LYS A 126 1.45 -1.16 -3.46
C LYS A 126 2.90 -0.81 -3.11
N PRO A 127 3.79 -1.81 -2.97
CA PRO A 127 5.22 -1.55 -2.81
C PRO A 127 5.78 -0.72 -3.96
N GLN A 128 6.62 0.25 -3.64
CA GLN A 128 7.33 1.07 -4.62
C GLN A 128 8.73 0.50 -4.88
N SER A 129 9.22 0.62 -6.12
CA SER A 129 10.54 0.13 -6.52
C SER A 129 11.25 1.08 -7.48
N GLY A 130 12.53 0.80 -7.77
CA GLY A 130 13.41 1.67 -8.55
C GLY A 130 13.55 3.06 -7.96
N LYS A 131 13.84 4.06 -8.81
CA LYS A 131 14.10 5.45 -8.37
C LYS A 131 12.97 6.08 -7.55
N LYS A 132 11.72 5.62 -7.69
CA LYS A 132 10.58 6.11 -6.89
C LYS A 132 10.52 5.45 -5.50
N GLY A 133 11.13 4.28 -5.33
CA GLY A 133 11.26 3.57 -4.07
C GLY A 133 12.42 4.08 -3.21
N ASP A 134 13.47 4.58 -3.83
CA ASP A 134 14.70 4.93 -3.12
C ASP A 134 14.59 6.28 -2.39
N ASP A 135 14.57 6.25 -1.05
CA ASP A 135 14.56 7.42 -0.18
C ASP A 135 15.54 7.24 0.99
N GLN A 136 16.08 8.35 1.51
CA GLN A 136 16.83 8.33 2.78
C GLN A 136 15.86 8.49 3.96
N ILE A 137 15.88 7.53 4.88
CA ILE A 137 15.09 7.54 6.11
C ILE A 137 16.01 7.80 7.29
N TYR A 138 15.72 8.85 8.06
CA TYR A 138 16.39 9.14 9.31
C TYR A 138 15.69 8.43 10.46
N LEU A 139 16.49 7.82 11.33
CA LEU A 139 16.02 6.98 12.42
C LEU A 139 16.38 7.60 13.75
N ARG A 140 15.45 7.55 14.70
CA ARG A 140 15.70 7.89 16.11
C ARG A 140 15.06 6.85 17.00
N THR A 141 15.66 6.57 18.13
CA THR A 141 15.02 5.77 19.18
C THR A 141 15.19 6.45 20.53
N ASN A 142 14.20 6.33 21.41
CA ASN A 142 14.32 6.80 22.80
C ASN A 142 15.04 5.79 23.70
N HIS A 143 15.04 4.49 23.33
CA HIS A 143 15.67 3.40 24.06
C HIS A 143 16.21 2.34 23.08
N GLY A 144 17.25 1.62 23.49
CA GLY A 144 17.93 0.64 22.64
C GLY A 144 18.89 1.27 21.65
N ILE A 145 19.54 0.41 20.87
CA ILE A 145 20.53 0.81 19.88
C ILE A 145 20.05 0.37 18.49
N LEU A 146 20.01 1.31 17.56
CA LEU A 146 19.68 1.03 16.17
C LEU A 146 20.93 0.60 15.42
N ARG A 147 20.87 -0.57 14.77
CA ARG A 147 21.97 -1.11 13.98
C ARG A 147 21.57 -1.48 12.57
N ASP A 148 22.55 -1.59 11.68
CA ASP A 148 22.33 -2.13 10.33
C ASP A 148 21.75 -3.56 10.33
N ALA A 149 21.40 -4.06 9.14
CA ALA A 149 20.75 -5.35 8.97
C ALA A 149 21.61 -6.53 9.47
N GLU A 150 22.93 -6.35 9.50
CA GLU A 150 23.92 -7.31 9.96
C GLU A 150 24.17 -7.21 11.48
N GLY A 151 23.85 -6.07 12.09
CA GLY A 151 24.12 -5.76 13.49
C GLY A 151 25.55 -5.26 13.77
N ALA A 152 26.27 -4.86 12.73
CA ALA A 152 27.69 -4.49 12.77
C ALA A 152 27.91 -3.03 13.18
N ASN A 153 27.12 -2.10 12.63
CA ASN A 153 27.28 -0.67 12.86
C ASN A 153 26.04 -0.06 13.49
N ASP A 154 26.25 0.88 14.40
CA ASP A 154 25.19 1.75 14.89
C ASP A 154 24.80 2.75 13.80
N ILE A 155 23.49 2.95 13.60
CA ILE A 155 22.96 3.77 12.52
C ILE A 155 21.99 4.83 13.04
N ASN A 156 21.94 5.96 12.35
CA ASN A 156 20.96 7.03 12.56
C ASN A 156 20.14 7.33 11.28
N SER A 157 20.42 6.60 10.20
CA SER A 157 19.69 6.69 8.95
C SER A 157 19.93 5.46 8.09
N ILE A 158 19.03 5.20 7.15
CA ILE A 158 19.09 4.08 6.23
C ILE A 158 18.49 4.49 4.88
N THR A 159 19.06 3.99 3.79
CA THR A 159 18.53 4.21 2.44
C THR A 159 17.60 3.07 2.07
N LEU A 160 16.40 3.38 1.59
CA LEU A 160 15.55 2.39 0.92
C LEU A 160 16.21 2.00 -0.40
N GLN A 161 16.36 0.70 -0.63
CA GLN A 161 16.77 0.13 -1.90
C GLN A 161 15.58 -0.60 -2.50
N ASP A 162 15.15 -0.18 -3.69
CA ASP A 162 13.90 -0.67 -4.30
C ASP A 162 12.71 -0.55 -3.33
N GLY A 163 12.65 0.58 -2.62
CA GLY A 163 11.60 0.88 -1.65
C GLY A 163 11.66 0.10 -0.35
N LYS A 164 12.70 -0.70 -0.12
CA LYS A 164 12.81 -1.53 1.09
C LYS A 164 14.09 -1.25 1.85
N ALA A 165 14.03 -1.29 3.17
CA ALA A 165 15.22 -1.38 4.01
C ALA A 165 14.97 -2.22 5.26
N ILE A 166 16.06 -2.69 5.85
CA ILE A 166 16.06 -3.55 7.03
C ILE A 166 17.10 -3.02 8.01
N PHE A 167 16.73 -2.93 9.28
CA PHE A 167 17.64 -2.58 10.36
C PHE A 167 17.24 -3.33 11.64
N ARG A 168 18.05 -3.23 12.69
CA ARG A 168 17.80 -3.89 13.97
C ARG A 168 17.62 -2.88 15.09
N LEU A 169 16.70 -3.16 16.00
CA LEU A 169 16.67 -2.53 17.32
C LEU A 169 17.21 -3.54 18.33
N VAL A 170 18.38 -3.23 18.90
CA VAL A 170 19.00 -4.00 19.98
C VAL A 170 18.46 -3.52 21.33
N SER A 171 18.03 -4.46 22.16
CA SER A 171 17.49 -4.20 23.49
C SER A 171 18.55 -3.62 24.44
N GLU A 172 18.07 -3.04 25.54
CA GLU A 172 18.87 -2.71 26.72
C GLU A 172 18.64 -3.76 27.81
N THR A 173 19.39 -3.70 28.91
CA THR A 173 19.16 -4.56 30.08
C THR A 173 17.97 -4.11 30.95
N VAL A 174 17.32 -3.01 30.59
CA VAL A 174 16.21 -2.40 31.34
C VAL A 174 14.92 -2.67 30.60
N LYS A 175 13.91 -3.15 31.33
CA LYS A 175 12.57 -3.40 30.80
C LYS A 175 11.81 -2.09 30.59
N ARG A 176 11.36 -1.84 29.36
CA ARG A 176 10.63 -0.63 28.94
C ARG A 176 10.24 -0.70 27.48
N VAL A 177 9.29 0.16 27.08
CA VAL A 177 8.88 0.33 25.69
C VAL A 177 9.83 1.28 24.96
N ALA A 178 10.54 0.77 23.96
CA ALA A 178 11.29 1.56 23.00
C ALA A 178 10.37 2.04 21.86
N THR A 179 10.60 3.25 21.38
CA THR A 179 9.91 3.87 20.26
C THR A 179 10.94 4.30 19.22
N VAL A 180 10.86 3.70 18.04
CA VAL A 180 11.64 4.07 16.86
C VAL A 180 10.83 5.05 16.02
N GLN A 181 11.40 6.22 15.75
CA GLN A 181 10.84 7.23 14.83
C GLN A 181 11.54 7.14 13.49
N LEU A 182 10.76 7.19 12.41
CA LEU A 182 11.20 7.17 11.04
C LEU A 182 10.78 8.47 10.36
N LEU A 183 11.77 9.22 9.88
CA LEU A 183 11.61 10.57 9.36
C LEU A 183 12.20 10.64 7.96
N SER A 184 11.52 11.32 7.02
CA SER A 184 12.05 11.57 5.68
C SER A 184 12.13 13.06 5.42
N ALA A 185 13.19 13.49 4.74
CA ALA A 185 13.36 14.89 4.35
C ALA A 185 12.96 15.16 2.89
N ASN A 186 13.15 14.20 1.99
CA ASN A 186 12.87 14.34 0.57
C ASN A 186 12.67 12.98 -0.11
N PRO A 187 11.45 12.62 -0.56
CA PRO A 187 10.21 13.36 -0.37
C PRO A 187 9.81 13.40 1.12
N ASN A 188 9.05 14.40 1.52
CA ASN A 188 8.52 14.50 2.89
C ASN A 188 7.43 13.44 3.09
N LEU A 189 7.82 12.21 3.40
CA LEU A 189 6.91 11.15 3.80
C LEU A 189 6.31 11.49 5.16
N PRO A 190 5.04 11.11 5.43
CA PRO A 190 4.48 11.19 6.77
C PRO A 190 5.40 10.50 7.78
N ALA A 191 5.68 11.18 8.89
CA ALA A 191 6.46 10.60 9.97
C ALA A 191 5.78 9.33 10.49
N ALA A 192 6.56 8.26 10.66
CA ALA A 192 6.08 7.00 11.19
C ALA A 192 6.80 6.69 12.52
N SER A 193 6.14 5.93 13.38
CA SER A 193 6.74 5.43 14.61
C SER A 193 6.38 3.97 14.82
N TYR A 194 7.32 3.23 15.41
CA TYR A 194 7.16 1.82 15.73
C TYR A 194 7.58 1.58 17.18
N ARG A 195 6.83 0.76 17.91
CA ARG A 195 7.08 0.47 19.33
C ARG A 195 7.48 -0.99 19.49
N ILE A 196 8.45 -1.25 20.35
CA ILE A 196 8.88 -2.59 20.76
C ILE A 196 9.11 -2.54 22.27
N GLU A 197 8.62 -3.53 23.00
CA GLU A 197 8.82 -3.65 24.43
C GLU A 197 9.99 -4.56 24.77
N PHE A 198 10.83 -4.12 25.70
CA PHE A 198 11.90 -4.92 26.28
C PHE A 198 11.38 -5.58 27.56
N ILE A 199 11.34 -6.92 27.59
CA ILE A 199 10.74 -7.73 28.67
C ILE A 199 11.73 -8.53 29.50
#